data_AF-A0AAC9MVP9-F1
#
_entry.id   AF-A0AAC9MVP9-F1
#
_cell.length_a   1.000
_cell.length_b   1.000
_cell.length_c   1.000
_cell.angle_alpha   90.00
_cell.angle_beta   90.00
_cell.angle_gamma   90.00
#
_symmetry.space_group_name_H-M   'P 1'
#
loop_
_entity.id
_entity.type
_entity.pdbx_description
1 polymer ?
#
loop_
_entity_poly.entity_id
_entity_poly.type
_entity_poly.pdbx_seq_one_letter_code
_entity_poly.pdbx_strand_id
1 'polypeptide(L)'
;MRKELLGVVGVDSGHLVITDPVYIKSSWLHESDKSPVVRFWGRRARRVASNLQNMGYEVIKRANVYEVGIDNIPLGYDYDTFVRLIKDFAGDDKIAVQVIHDSLIDKVFDIADNENKGGQVNYPLGHPGLGVVFQSGLGDGVYEVWAYYDDIEGWGERIVKVEVVLIPEEDN
;
A
#
# COMPACT_ATOMS: atom_id res chain seq x y z
N MET A 1 -3.44 26.02 -26.70
CA MET A 1 -3.69 25.39 -25.39
C MET A 1 -4.88 26.00 -24.65
N ARG A 2 -5.95 25.20 -24.42
CA ARG A 2 -7.21 25.55 -23.74
C ARG A 2 -7.25 24.92 -22.34
N LYS A 3 -7.62 25.66 -21.28
CA LYS A 3 -7.75 25.15 -19.90
C LYS A 3 -9.22 24.92 -19.54
N GLU A 4 -9.55 23.77 -18.95
CA GLU A 4 -10.92 23.43 -18.52
C GLU A 4 -10.88 22.64 -17.20
N LEU A 5 -11.85 22.90 -16.31
CA LEU A 5 -12.03 22.16 -15.06
C LEU A 5 -12.58 20.77 -15.41
N LEU A 6 -11.79 19.72 -15.13
CA LEU A 6 -12.27 18.35 -15.29
C LEU A 6 -13.20 17.94 -14.15
N GLY A 7 -12.95 18.45 -12.95
CA GLY A 7 -13.73 18.14 -11.76
C GLY A 7 -12.93 18.37 -10.49
N VAL A 8 -13.33 17.68 -9.43
CA VAL A 8 -12.70 17.77 -8.11
C VAL A 8 -12.37 16.38 -7.56
N VAL A 9 -11.36 16.31 -6.69
CA VAL A 9 -11.00 15.10 -5.94
C VAL A 9 -11.10 15.38 -4.44
N GLY A 10 -11.86 14.56 -3.73
CA GLY A 10 -11.93 14.59 -2.26
C GLY A 10 -10.76 13.81 -1.66
N VAL A 11 -10.15 14.36 -0.63
CA VAL A 11 -8.98 13.81 0.07
C VAL A 11 -9.27 13.77 1.56
N ASP A 12 -9.06 12.60 2.17
CA ASP A 12 -9.35 12.32 3.60
C ASP A 12 -8.12 11.77 4.36
N SER A 13 -7.04 11.46 3.63
CA SER A 13 -5.79 10.97 4.21
C SER A 13 -4.62 11.91 3.93
N GLY A 14 -4.89 13.03 3.28
CA GLY A 14 -3.86 13.93 2.74
C GLY A 14 -3.07 13.38 1.54
N HIS A 15 -3.40 12.18 1.02
CA HIS A 15 -2.66 11.52 -0.06
C HIS A 15 -3.47 11.41 -1.36
N LEU A 16 -2.79 11.54 -2.48
CA LEU A 16 -3.32 11.41 -3.83
C LEU A 16 -2.44 10.45 -4.64
N VAL A 17 -3.08 9.70 -5.53
CA VAL A 17 -2.42 8.74 -6.41
C VAL A 17 -2.84 9.00 -7.85
N ILE A 18 -1.87 9.03 -8.75
CA ILE A 18 -2.07 8.99 -10.19
C ILE A 18 -1.63 7.61 -10.69
N THR A 19 -2.57 6.84 -11.24
CA THR A 19 -2.34 5.47 -11.73
C THR A 19 -3.23 5.19 -12.94
N ASP A 20 -2.84 4.23 -13.77
CA ASP A 20 -3.75 3.66 -14.76
C ASP A 20 -4.88 2.89 -14.03
N PRO A 21 -6.16 3.13 -14.37
CA PRO A 21 -7.30 2.43 -13.78
C PRO A 21 -7.26 0.90 -13.94
N VAL A 22 -6.62 0.35 -14.98
CA VAL A 22 -6.45 -1.11 -15.15
C VAL A 22 -5.65 -1.71 -14.01
N TYR A 23 -4.68 -0.96 -13.46
CA TYR A 23 -3.92 -1.41 -12.31
C TYR A 23 -4.76 -1.40 -11.05
N ILE A 24 -5.80 -0.57 -10.95
CA ILE A 24 -6.61 -0.52 -9.73
C ILE A 24 -7.13 -1.91 -9.38
N LYS A 25 -7.66 -2.65 -10.36
CA LYS A 25 -8.13 -4.02 -10.13
C LYS A 25 -7.03 -5.09 -10.12
N SER A 26 -5.99 -4.92 -10.93
CA SER A 26 -4.97 -5.97 -11.14
C SER A 26 -3.75 -5.83 -10.22
N SER A 27 -3.63 -4.71 -9.51
CA SER A 27 -2.46 -4.36 -8.69
C SER A 27 -2.83 -3.56 -7.44
N TRP A 28 -3.97 -2.84 -7.39
CA TRP A 28 -4.40 -2.05 -6.22
C TRP A 28 -5.53 -2.69 -5.38
N LEU A 29 -6.27 -3.66 -5.92
CA LEU A 29 -7.13 -4.58 -5.17
C LEU A 29 -6.31 -5.88 -4.99
N HIS A 30 -6.22 -6.53 -3.83
CA HIS A 30 -7.12 -6.52 -2.68
C HIS A 30 -6.38 -6.44 -1.32
N GLU A 31 -7.06 -5.93 -0.28
CA GLU A 31 -6.78 -6.26 1.13
C GLU A 31 -6.81 -7.78 1.40
N SER A 32 -7.45 -8.56 0.52
CA SER A 32 -7.47 -10.02 0.51
C SER A 32 -6.37 -10.70 -0.32
N ASP A 33 -5.54 -9.97 -1.08
CA ASP A 33 -4.59 -10.57 -2.03
C ASP A 33 -3.13 -10.50 -1.57
N LYS A 34 -2.89 -9.84 -0.44
CA LYS A 34 -1.74 -10.17 0.40
C LYS A 34 -2.24 -10.40 1.80
N SER A 35 -2.58 -11.64 2.05
CA SER A 35 -2.82 -12.11 3.40
C SER A 35 -1.69 -11.60 4.29
N PRO A 36 -2.01 -10.90 5.39
CA PRO A 36 -1.01 -10.36 6.28
C PRO A 36 -0.02 -11.46 6.64
N VAL A 37 1.25 -11.11 6.63
CA VAL A 37 2.32 -12.07 6.93
C VAL A 37 2.71 -11.84 8.37
N VAL A 38 2.60 -12.87 9.21
CA VAL A 38 3.25 -12.82 10.51
C VAL A 38 4.70 -13.26 10.36
N ARG A 39 5.61 -12.35 10.69
CA ARG A 39 7.03 -12.64 10.88
C ARG A 39 7.31 -12.94 12.33
N PHE A 40 8.11 -13.98 12.58
CA PHE A 40 8.61 -14.27 13.91
C PHE A 40 10.05 -14.80 13.90
N TRP A 41 10.80 -14.43 14.94
CA TRP A 41 12.19 -14.82 15.12
C TRP A 41 12.57 -14.88 16.60
N GLY A 42 13.63 -15.60 16.92
CA GLY A 42 14.08 -15.80 18.30
C GLY A 42 14.45 -17.26 18.60
N ARG A 43 14.82 -17.54 19.86
CA ARG A 43 15.41 -18.84 20.25
C ARG A 43 14.52 -20.03 19.95
N ARG A 44 13.19 -19.87 20.01
CA ARG A 44 12.20 -20.92 19.74
C ARG A 44 11.48 -20.81 18.40
N ALA A 45 11.88 -19.90 17.53
CA ALA A 45 11.19 -19.70 16.25
C ALA A 45 11.10 -20.99 15.43
N ARG A 46 12.14 -21.84 15.43
CA ARG A 46 12.08 -23.15 14.76
C ARG A 46 10.98 -24.07 15.30
N ARG A 47 10.79 -24.12 16.62
CA ARG A 47 9.77 -24.96 17.25
C ARG A 47 8.36 -24.44 16.97
N VAL A 48 8.18 -23.12 17.05
CA VAL A 48 6.93 -22.45 16.68
C VAL A 48 6.56 -22.77 15.23
N ALA A 49 7.53 -22.66 14.31
CA ALA A 49 7.33 -23.01 12.90
C ALA A 49 6.86 -24.46 12.72
N SER A 50 7.50 -25.42 13.40
CA SER A 50 7.08 -26.82 13.35
C SER A 50 5.67 -27.06 13.90
N ASN A 51 5.29 -26.36 14.98
CA ASN A 51 3.92 -26.46 15.51
C ASN A 51 2.88 -25.92 14.53
N LEU A 52 3.15 -24.76 13.92
CA LEU A 52 2.28 -24.17 12.90
C LEU A 52 2.15 -25.08 11.67
N GLN A 53 3.25 -25.68 11.19
CA GLN A 53 3.21 -26.66 10.10
C GLN A 53 2.37 -27.89 10.45
N ASN A 54 2.46 -28.39 11.69
CA ASN A 54 1.64 -29.51 12.17
C ASN A 54 0.14 -29.17 12.24
N MET A 55 -0.20 -27.87 12.38
CA MET A 55 -1.58 -27.38 12.30
C MET A 55 -2.06 -27.12 10.87
N GLY A 56 -1.21 -27.31 9.86
CA GLY A 56 -1.53 -27.12 8.46
C GLY A 56 -1.19 -25.73 7.89
N TYR A 57 -0.52 -24.86 8.65
CA TYR A 57 -0.06 -23.57 8.12
C TYR A 57 1.20 -23.73 7.26
N GLU A 58 1.24 -23.04 6.13
CA GLU A 58 2.45 -22.92 5.33
C GLU A 58 3.40 -21.91 5.99
N VAL A 59 4.59 -22.38 6.39
CA VAL A 59 5.61 -21.54 7.02
C VAL A 59 6.85 -21.47 6.14
N ILE A 60 7.19 -20.26 5.70
CA ILE A 60 8.34 -19.95 4.85
C ILE A 60 9.49 -19.47 5.74
N LYS A 61 10.69 -20.04 5.57
CA LYS A 61 11.89 -19.56 6.27
C LYS A 61 12.71 -18.65 5.36
N ARG A 62 12.98 -17.42 5.80
CA ARG A 62 13.90 -16.47 5.14
C ARG A 62 14.99 -16.02 6.10
N ALA A 63 16.23 -16.44 5.84
CA ALA A 63 17.38 -16.22 6.73
C ALA A 63 17.06 -16.64 8.19
N ASN A 64 16.97 -15.68 9.11
CA ASN A 64 16.72 -15.89 10.53
C ASN A 64 15.24 -15.65 10.94
N VAL A 65 14.38 -15.39 9.97
CA VAL A 65 12.95 -15.06 10.18
C VAL A 65 12.08 -16.16 9.57
N TYR A 66 10.98 -16.46 10.24
CA TYR A 66 9.92 -17.30 9.74
C TYR A 66 8.71 -16.44 9.39
N GLU A 67 8.08 -16.74 8.26
CA GLU A 67 6.92 -16.06 7.70
C GLU A 67 5.78 -17.06 7.59
N VAL A 68 4.58 -16.66 8.01
CA VAL A 68 3.35 -17.42 7.81
C VAL A 68 2.30 -16.50 7.20
N GLY A 69 1.74 -16.95 6.07
CA GLY A 69 0.57 -16.32 5.44
C GLY A 69 -0.69 -16.67 6.23
N ILE A 70 -1.54 -15.68 6.45
CA ILE A 70 -2.74 -15.78 7.29
C ILE A 70 -3.98 -16.23 6.48
N ASP A 71 -3.77 -16.66 5.24
CA ASP A 71 -4.74 -16.98 4.18
C ASP A 71 -5.81 -18.01 4.57
N ASN A 72 -5.61 -18.74 5.67
CA ASN A 72 -6.50 -19.78 6.18
C ASN A 72 -6.70 -19.69 7.70
N ILE A 73 -6.76 -18.48 8.27
CA ILE A 73 -7.29 -18.36 9.64
C ILE A 73 -8.72 -18.94 9.68
N PRO A 74 -9.02 -19.88 10.60
CA PRO A 74 -10.39 -20.35 10.79
C PRO A 74 -11.33 -19.18 11.07
N LEU A 75 -12.48 -19.13 10.40
CA LEU A 75 -13.55 -18.16 10.62
C LEU A 75 -13.74 -17.87 12.13
N GLY A 76 -13.42 -16.64 12.57
CA GLY A 76 -13.59 -16.18 13.95
C GLY A 76 -12.32 -15.86 14.76
N TYR A 77 -11.13 -15.94 14.15
CA TYR A 77 -9.87 -15.50 14.76
C TYR A 77 -9.43 -14.14 14.20
N ASP A 78 -9.04 -13.22 15.09
CA ASP A 78 -8.39 -11.95 14.74
C ASP A 78 -6.85 -12.09 14.78
N TYR A 79 -6.14 -11.06 14.30
CA TYR A 79 -4.67 -11.04 14.28
C TYR A 79 -4.05 -11.18 15.67
N ASP A 80 -4.68 -10.57 16.68
CA ASP A 80 -4.22 -10.64 18.06
C ASP A 80 -4.29 -12.07 18.61
N THR A 81 -5.33 -12.82 18.26
CA THR A 81 -5.48 -14.22 18.65
C THR A 81 -4.41 -15.09 17.99
N PHE A 82 -4.07 -14.84 16.73
CA PHE A 82 -3.00 -15.56 16.05
C PHE A 82 -1.59 -15.21 16.58
N VAL A 83 -1.35 -13.94 16.91
CA VAL A 83 -0.11 -13.52 17.59
C VAL A 83 0.01 -14.16 18.98
N ARG A 84 -1.11 -14.27 19.72
CA ARG A 84 -1.15 -14.99 21.01
C ARG A 84 -0.81 -16.46 20.83
N LEU A 85 -1.37 -17.15 19.84
CA LEU A 85 -1.03 -18.55 19.53
C LEU A 85 0.48 -18.74 19.30
N ILE A 86 1.10 -17.85 18.52
CA ILE A 86 2.56 -17.88 18.28
C ILE A 86 3.36 -17.69 19.57
N LYS A 87 2.93 -16.77 20.44
CA LYS A 87 3.54 -16.55 21.76
C LYS A 87 3.34 -17.74 22.69
N ASP A 88 2.17 -18.36 22.68
CA ASP A 88 1.86 -19.55 23.49
C ASP A 88 2.74 -20.74 23.07
N PHE A 89 3.00 -20.92 21.77
CA PHE A 89 3.95 -21.92 21.29
C PHE A 89 5.40 -21.64 21.68
N ALA A 90 5.76 -20.38 21.90
CA ALA A 90 7.06 -20.03 22.43
C ALA A 90 7.14 -20.32 23.95
N GLY A 91 6.06 -20.12 24.70
CA GLY A 91 6.03 -20.17 26.16
C GLY A 91 6.84 -19.01 26.76
N ASP A 92 7.61 -19.26 27.82
CA ASP A 92 8.42 -18.23 28.49
C ASP A 92 9.66 -17.76 27.70
N ASP A 93 9.92 -18.33 26.52
CA ASP A 93 11.08 -17.99 25.71
C ASP A 93 10.86 -16.73 24.89
N LYS A 94 11.93 -15.93 24.73
CA LYS A 94 11.90 -14.67 23.97
C LYS A 94 11.72 -14.96 22.47
N ILE A 95 10.53 -14.67 21.97
CA ILE A 95 10.19 -14.59 20.55
C ILE A 95 9.74 -13.16 20.23
N ALA A 96 10.23 -12.62 19.12
CA ALA A 96 9.72 -11.39 18.54
C ALA A 96 8.73 -11.76 17.44
N VAL A 97 7.62 -11.04 17.38
CA VAL A 97 6.53 -11.26 16.42
C VAL A 97 6.17 -9.91 15.82
N GLN A 98 6.04 -9.85 14.51
CA GLN A 98 5.63 -8.67 13.75
C GLN A 98 4.57 -9.09 12.75
N VAL A 99 3.42 -8.41 12.76
CA VAL A 99 2.40 -8.55 11.72
C VAL A 99 2.72 -7.53 10.64
N ILE A 100 2.79 -7.98 9.39
CA ILE A 100 2.99 -7.12 8.23
C ILE A 100 1.72 -7.12 7.41
N HIS A 101 1.11 -5.94 7.35
CA HIS A 101 0.08 -5.63 6.38
C HIS A 101 0.83 -5.14 5.13
N ASP A 102 0.96 -5.99 4.11
CA ASP A 102 1.58 -5.56 2.84
C ASP A 102 0.50 -4.90 1.95
N SER A 103 -0.25 -3.97 2.53
CA SER A 103 -1.29 -3.26 1.79
C SER A 103 -0.64 -2.23 0.87
N LEU A 104 -1.22 -2.03 -0.31
CA LEU A 104 -0.72 -1.00 -1.22
C LEU A 104 -0.93 0.41 -0.64
N ILE A 105 -1.89 0.58 0.29
CA ILE A 105 -2.12 1.86 0.96
C ILE A 105 -1.00 2.19 1.95
N ASP A 106 -0.48 1.21 2.70
CA ASP A 106 0.70 1.41 3.57
C ASP A 106 1.93 1.80 2.75
N LYS A 107 2.14 1.15 1.59
CA LYS A 107 3.22 1.52 0.67
C LYS A 107 3.08 2.94 0.14
N VAL A 108 1.85 3.35 -0.15
CA VAL A 108 1.54 4.71 -0.60
C VAL A 108 1.93 5.74 0.46
N PHE A 109 1.61 5.46 1.73
CA PHE A 109 2.01 6.31 2.85
C PHE A 109 3.54 6.33 3.04
N ASP A 110 4.19 5.17 3.06
CA ASP A 110 5.64 5.06 3.20
C ASP A 110 6.39 5.80 2.07
N ILE A 111 5.92 5.69 0.83
CA ILE A 111 6.54 6.39 -0.32
C ILE A 111 6.37 7.90 -0.18
N ALA A 112 5.23 8.39 0.31
CA ALA A 112 4.97 9.81 0.45
C ALA A 112 5.61 10.42 1.71
N ASP A 113 6.03 9.61 2.68
CA ASP A 113 6.73 10.05 3.89
C ASP A 113 8.21 10.32 3.64
N ASN A 114 8.48 11.36 2.85
CA ASN A 114 9.83 11.85 2.59
C ASN A 114 9.82 13.37 2.35
N GLU A 115 11.01 13.97 2.20
CA GLU A 115 11.18 15.42 2.03
C GLU A 115 10.43 16.00 0.82
N ASN A 116 10.30 15.22 -0.26
CA ASN A 116 9.55 15.61 -1.46
C ASN A 116 8.04 15.39 -1.34
N LYS A 117 7.56 14.82 -0.22
CA LYS A 117 6.14 14.57 0.03
C LYS A 117 5.47 13.72 -1.05
N GLY A 118 6.22 12.80 -1.68
CA GLY A 118 5.71 11.98 -2.77
C GLY A 118 6.79 11.12 -3.41
N GLY A 119 6.38 10.27 -4.35
CA GLY A 119 7.30 9.37 -5.05
C GLY A 119 6.63 8.40 -6.02
N GLN A 120 7.48 7.60 -6.66
CA GLN A 120 7.07 6.58 -7.63
C GLN A 120 6.60 5.32 -6.90
N VAL A 121 5.41 4.86 -7.26
CA VAL A 121 4.95 3.50 -6.97
C VAL A 121 5.44 2.59 -8.09
N ASN A 122 6.32 1.65 -7.76
CA ASN A 122 6.89 0.70 -8.72
C ASN A 122 5.99 -0.53 -8.89
N TYR A 123 6.09 -1.19 -10.03
CA TYR A 123 5.52 -2.53 -10.22
C TYR A 123 6.17 -3.54 -9.25
N PRO A 124 5.56 -4.72 -9.04
CA PRO A 124 6.12 -5.75 -8.15
C PRO A 124 7.56 -6.18 -8.47
N LEU A 125 7.97 -6.10 -9.74
CA LEU A 125 9.34 -6.39 -10.19
C LEU A 125 10.33 -5.23 -9.96
N GLY A 126 9.89 -4.14 -9.34
CA GLY A 126 10.73 -3.01 -8.91
C GLY A 126 10.96 -1.92 -9.94
N HIS A 127 10.47 -2.06 -11.18
CA HIS A 127 10.58 -1.01 -12.20
C HIS A 127 9.43 0.02 -12.09
N PRO A 128 9.64 1.26 -12.56
CA PRO A 128 8.64 2.33 -12.47
C PRO A 128 7.42 2.09 -13.38
N GLY A 129 6.34 2.81 -13.06
CA GLY A 129 5.15 2.97 -13.91
C GLY A 129 3.84 2.43 -13.35
N LEU A 130 3.81 1.90 -12.11
CA LEU A 130 2.54 1.47 -11.50
C LEU A 130 1.69 2.68 -11.09
N GLY A 131 2.32 3.71 -10.55
CA GLY A 131 1.66 4.99 -10.26
C GLY A 131 2.61 5.98 -9.61
N VAL A 132 2.11 7.17 -9.33
CA VAL A 132 2.82 8.20 -8.55
C VAL A 132 1.92 8.61 -7.39
N VAL A 133 2.50 8.72 -6.21
CA VAL A 133 1.81 9.19 -5.01
C VAL A 133 2.41 10.52 -4.57
N PHE A 134 1.57 11.40 -4.04
CA PHE A 134 2.01 12.59 -3.31
C PHE A 134 1.04 12.91 -2.18
N GLN A 135 1.54 13.61 -1.16
CA GLN A 135 0.73 14.18 -0.08
C GLN A 135 0.62 15.69 -0.26
N SER A 136 -0.57 16.26 -0.06
CA SER A 136 -0.77 17.71 -0.15
C SER A 136 -0.05 18.44 0.99
N GLY A 137 0.12 17.78 2.13
CA GLY A 137 0.60 18.40 3.37
C GLY A 137 -0.38 19.39 4.01
N LEU A 138 -1.58 19.55 3.41
CA LEU A 138 -2.62 20.49 3.84
C LEU A 138 -3.78 19.79 4.55
N GLY A 139 -3.76 18.45 4.59
CA GLY A 139 -4.79 17.63 5.22
C GLY A 139 -5.96 17.35 4.29
N ASP A 140 -7.13 17.16 4.91
CA ASP A 140 -8.36 16.77 4.22
C ASP A 140 -8.97 17.94 3.45
N GLY A 141 -9.61 17.65 2.32
CA GLY A 141 -10.16 18.70 1.47
C GLY A 141 -10.72 18.21 0.15
N VAL A 142 -11.13 19.18 -0.67
CA VAL A 142 -11.61 18.97 -2.04
C VAL A 142 -10.78 19.84 -2.95
N TYR A 143 -10.05 19.22 -3.88
CA TYR A 143 -9.09 19.90 -4.74
C TYR A 143 -9.54 19.85 -6.20
N GLU A 144 -9.34 20.96 -6.92
CA GLU A 144 -9.69 21.05 -8.33
C GLU A 144 -8.67 20.34 -9.22
N VAL A 145 -9.18 19.66 -10.25
CA VAL A 145 -8.38 19.00 -11.27
C VAL A 145 -8.66 19.66 -12.62
N TRP A 146 -7.65 20.29 -13.18
CA TRP A 146 -7.71 21.02 -14.43
C TRP A 146 -7.00 20.27 -15.55
N ALA A 147 -7.57 20.29 -16.75
CA ALA A 147 -6.92 19.80 -17.96
C ALA A 147 -6.54 20.95 -18.89
N TYR A 148 -5.42 20.76 -19.57
CA TYR A 148 -4.94 21.61 -20.65
C TYR A 148 -5.00 20.81 -21.95
N TYR A 149 -5.74 21.33 -22.91
CA TYR A 149 -5.96 20.73 -24.22
C TYR A 149 -5.13 21.42 -25.27
N ASP A 150 -4.53 20.67 -26.19
CA ASP A 150 -3.89 21.21 -27.39
C ASP A 150 -4.18 20.32 -28.60
N ASP A 151 -4.07 20.89 -29.79
CA ASP A 151 -4.18 20.13 -31.03
C ASP A 151 -2.81 19.53 -31.37
N ILE A 152 -2.74 18.20 -31.36
CA ILE A 152 -1.51 17.47 -31.66
C ILE A 152 -1.56 17.01 -33.11
N GLU A 153 -0.55 17.41 -33.90
CA GLU A 153 -0.45 17.10 -35.32
C GLU A 153 -0.64 15.60 -35.59
N GLY A 154 -1.65 15.25 -36.40
CA GLY A 154 -2.00 13.87 -36.74
C GLY A 154 -2.87 13.13 -35.71
N TRP A 155 -3.13 13.72 -34.54
CA TRP A 155 -3.92 13.11 -33.47
C TRP A 155 -5.18 13.92 -33.12
N GLY A 156 -5.21 15.23 -33.40
CA GLY A 156 -6.31 16.13 -33.06
C GLY A 156 -6.22 16.64 -31.61
N GLU A 157 -7.31 17.20 -31.09
CA GLU A 157 -7.36 17.73 -29.72
C GLU A 157 -7.12 16.63 -28.67
N ARG A 158 -6.15 16.85 -27.76
CA ARG A 158 -5.81 15.94 -26.65
C ARG A 158 -5.52 16.72 -25.38
N ILE A 159 -5.71 16.08 -24.24
CA ILE A 159 -5.17 16.57 -22.96
C ILE A 159 -3.65 16.39 -23.01
N VAL A 160 -2.91 17.49 -22.83
CA VAL A 160 -1.45 17.53 -22.84
C VAL A 160 -0.85 17.76 -21.46
N LYS A 161 -1.65 18.28 -20.51
CA LYS A 161 -1.27 18.47 -19.11
C LYS A 161 -2.51 18.36 -18.22
N VAL A 162 -2.32 17.77 -17.05
CA VAL A 162 -3.28 17.81 -15.93
C VAL A 162 -2.61 18.54 -14.78
N GLU A 163 -3.39 19.34 -14.05
CA GLU A 163 -2.95 20.12 -12.91
C GLU A 163 -3.93 19.92 -11.75
N VAL A 164 -3.41 19.61 -10.57
CA VAL A 164 -4.19 19.54 -9.33
C VAL A 164 -3.85 20.79 -8.52
N VAL A 165 -4.86 21.63 -8.24
CA VAL A 165 -4.67 22.87 -7.50
C VAL A 165 -4.96 22.60 -6.02
N LEU A 166 -3.91 22.59 -5.20
CA LEU A 166 -4.00 22.28 -3.77
C LEU A 166 -4.25 23.52 -2.90
N ILE A 167 -3.80 24.68 -3.36
CA ILE A 167 -4.09 26.00 -2.77
C ILE A 167 -4.44 26.92 -3.93
N PRO A 168 -5.62 27.58 -3.92
CA PRO A 168 -5.97 28.59 -4.91
C PRO A 168 -4.98 29.76 -4.91
N GLU A 169 -4.74 30.37 -6.07
CA GLU A 169 -3.84 31.53 -6.17
C GLU A 169 -4.31 32.74 -5.33
N GLU A 170 -5.60 32.81 -4.98
CA GLU A 170 -6.17 33.86 -4.14
C GLU A 170 -5.80 33.71 -2.64
N ASP A 171 -5.30 32.54 -2.23
CA ASP A 171 -4.92 32.21 -0.85
C ASP A 171 -3.40 32.23 -0.61
N ASN A 172 -2.60 32.71 -1.58
CA ASN A 172 -1.14 32.90 -1.51
C ASN A 172 -0.75 34.39 -1.41
#